data_AF-A0A6G3S5C2-F1
#
_entry.id   AF-A0A6G3S5C2-F1
#
_cell.length_a   1.000
_cell.length_b   1.000
_cell.length_c   1.000
_cell.angle_alpha   90.00
_cell.angle_beta   90.00
_cell.angle_gamma   90.00
#
_symmetry.space_group_name_H-M   'P 1'
#
loop_
_entity.id
_entity.type
_entity.pdbx_description
1 polymer ?
#
loop_
_entity_poly.entity_id
_entity_poly.type
_entity_poly.pdbx_seq_one_letter_code
_entity_poly.pdbx_strand_id
1 'polypeptide(L)'
;MSGNGSTLCFVESPVQLLNVLEWAHRAEVTATVVVLSPTDPMTRGQLRRMAELARGEGHTVRWEEARGGPGAPFQTIGGLAGPLRRAERIVIGDPFSRYVQLLLTITRARDLVVVDDGTATMEFISQLARGERLVRWHRRGGRPGPRDIVFGPVSSSARRRLTPRPGRRTVSLFTSMPVDETPEDVAVLANDYAWTRARFGPPRLTRGADLVGTSLVETGVVDLDRYLQAVRELSRAHGATRYFAHRRESSDKLHRLAVETGLEVVRPDLPLELIARRGPIGRTILSFPSTVVHTLPIALAGTGVKVAVCEIDPSWLTQGVSDHAQGFLAGIAGSARGVRMV
;
A
#
# COMPACT_ATOMS: atom_id res chain seq x y z
N MET A 1 3.00 15.11 30.67
CA MET A 1 3.20 15.99 29.49
C MET A 1 4.60 15.75 28.95
N SER A 2 4.75 14.72 28.13
CA SER A 2 6.00 14.39 27.45
C SER A 2 6.07 15.24 26.19
N GLY A 3 7.17 15.95 25.97
CA GLY A 3 7.31 16.87 24.84
C GLY A 3 7.02 16.16 23.51
N ASN A 4 5.99 16.60 22.80
CA ASN A 4 5.63 16.07 21.49
C ASN A 4 6.70 16.51 20.49
N GLY A 5 7.75 15.70 20.36
CA GLY A 5 8.71 15.80 19.29
C GLY A 5 8.00 15.86 17.94
N SER A 6 8.33 16.85 17.12
CA SER A 6 7.57 17.07 15.88
C SER A 6 7.73 15.89 14.92
N THR A 7 6.65 15.12 14.74
CA THR A 7 6.59 13.97 13.83
C THR A 7 6.01 14.41 12.49
N LEU A 8 6.75 14.17 11.40
CA LEU A 8 6.26 14.40 10.03
C LEU A 8 6.08 13.07 9.30
N CYS A 9 4.91 12.88 8.72
CA CYS A 9 4.57 11.68 7.94
C CYS A 9 4.40 12.06 6.47
N PHE A 10 5.08 11.37 5.54
CA PHE A 10 4.94 11.61 4.10
C PHE A 10 4.18 10.47 3.43
N VAL A 11 3.08 10.82 2.77
CA VAL A 11 2.20 9.85 2.10
C VAL A 11 1.84 10.30 0.69
N GLU A 12 1.75 9.34 -0.22
CA GLU A 12 1.44 9.49 -1.65
C GLU A 12 0.24 8.62 -2.06
N SER A 13 -0.21 7.71 -1.20
CA SER A 13 -1.32 6.79 -1.47
C SER A 13 -2.26 6.66 -0.26
N PRO A 14 -3.55 6.31 -0.48
CA PRO A 14 -4.51 6.07 0.60
C PRO A 14 -4.06 4.99 1.58
N VAL A 15 -3.41 3.93 1.08
CA VAL A 15 -2.90 2.82 1.90
C VAL A 15 -1.74 3.29 2.79
N GLN A 16 -0.83 4.11 2.27
CA GLN A 16 0.22 4.71 3.12
C GLN A 16 -0.37 5.56 4.24
N LEU A 17 -1.42 6.35 3.95
CA LEU A 17 -2.10 7.14 4.97
C LEU A 17 -2.82 6.26 6.00
N LEU A 18 -3.42 5.15 5.57
CA LEU A 18 -3.98 4.16 6.49
C LEU A 18 -2.90 3.62 7.44
N ASN A 19 -1.76 3.19 6.91
CA ASN A 19 -0.67 2.66 7.73
C ASN A 19 -0.01 3.72 8.62
N VAL A 20 -0.04 5.01 8.24
CA VAL A 20 0.34 6.12 9.13
C VAL A 20 -0.62 6.25 10.31
N LEU A 21 -1.93 6.12 10.09
CA LEU A 21 -2.92 6.18 11.18
C LEU A 21 -2.79 5.00 12.13
N GLU A 22 -2.60 3.79 11.60
CA GLU A 22 -2.30 2.60 12.40
C GLU A 22 -1.03 2.77 13.24
N TRP A 23 0.04 3.25 12.62
CA TRP A 23 1.30 3.50 13.32
C TRP A 23 1.14 4.55 14.42
N ALA A 24 0.48 5.67 14.11
CA ALA A 24 0.32 6.78 15.04
C ALA A 24 -0.56 6.41 16.23
N HIS A 25 -1.60 5.60 16.00
CA HIS A 25 -2.43 5.02 17.05
C HIS A 25 -1.61 4.13 17.98
N ARG A 26 -0.81 3.20 17.43
CA ARG A 26 0.06 2.31 18.23
C ARG A 26 1.11 3.10 19.02
N ALA A 27 1.66 4.14 18.42
CA ALA A 27 2.68 4.98 19.04
C ALA A 27 2.09 6.03 20.00
N GLU A 28 0.76 6.14 20.08
CA GLU A 28 0.01 7.14 20.86
C GLU A 28 0.48 8.59 20.58
N VAL A 29 0.70 8.91 19.30
CA VAL A 29 1.18 10.23 18.87
C VAL A 29 0.24 10.91 17.89
N THR A 30 0.10 12.22 18.03
CA THR A 30 -0.42 13.09 16.96
C THR A 30 0.73 13.48 16.02
N ALA A 31 0.44 13.58 14.73
CA ALA A 31 1.47 13.82 13.71
C ALA A 31 1.01 14.88 12.71
N THR A 32 1.98 15.46 12.00
CA THR A 32 1.70 16.25 10.80
C THR A 32 1.86 15.37 9.57
N VAL A 33 0.75 15.03 8.93
CA VAL A 33 0.70 14.26 7.69
C VAL A 33 0.83 15.21 6.50
N VAL A 34 1.89 15.03 5.73
CA VAL A 34 2.14 15.71 4.47
C VAL A 34 1.71 14.79 3.33
N VAL A 35 0.60 15.14 2.69
CA VAL A 35 0.07 14.43 1.52
C VAL A 35 0.74 14.99 0.27
N LEU A 36 1.62 14.19 -0.34
CA LEU A 36 2.28 14.48 -1.60
C LEU A 36 1.38 14.02 -2.74
N SER A 37 0.49 14.91 -3.18
CA SER A 37 -0.65 14.53 -4.01
C SER A 37 -0.24 13.85 -5.33
N PRO A 38 -0.85 12.71 -5.70
CA PRO A 38 -0.72 12.15 -7.04
C PRO A 38 -1.52 12.97 -8.07
N THR A 39 -1.32 12.66 -9.35
CA THR A 39 -2.07 13.26 -10.46
C THR A 39 -3.39 12.54 -10.74
N ASP A 40 -3.47 11.24 -10.44
CA ASP A 40 -4.66 10.41 -10.66
C ASP A 40 -5.88 10.90 -9.85
N PRO A 41 -6.99 11.30 -10.51
CA PRO A 41 -8.17 11.85 -9.82
C PRO A 41 -8.80 10.90 -8.80
N MET A 42 -8.86 9.60 -9.09
CA MET A 42 -9.44 8.60 -8.20
C MET A 42 -8.64 8.49 -6.91
N THR A 43 -7.32 8.33 -7.02
CA THR A 43 -6.41 8.27 -5.86
C THR A 43 -6.45 9.56 -5.05
N ARG A 44 -6.54 10.73 -5.70
CA ARG A 44 -6.73 12.02 -5.00
C ARG A 44 -8.03 12.05 -4.20
N GLY A 45 -9.14 11.56 -4.76
CA GLY A 45 -10.43 11.48 -4.07
C GLY A 45 -10.39 10.59 -2.83
N GLN A 46 -9.80 9.40 -2.94
CA GLN A 46 -9.59 8.50 -1.80
C GLN A 46 -8.67 9.13 -0.73
N LEU A 47 -7.59 9.80 -1.16
CA LEU A 47 -6.68 10.51 -0.24
C LEU A 47 -7.37 11.66 0.52
N ARG A 48 -8.30 12.38 -0.11
CA ARG A 48 -9.08 13.43 0.57
C ARG A 48 -9.94 12.85 1.69
N ARG A 49 -10.63 11.74 1.45
CA ARG A 49 -11.40 11.04 2.49
C ARG A 49 -10.51 10.49 3.61
N MET A 50 -9.35 9.93 3.27
CA MET A 50 -8.37 9.52 4.27
C MET A 50 -7.82 10.71 5.07
N ALA A 51 -7.63 11.87 4.43
CA ALA A 51 -7.21 13.10 5.10
C ALA A 51 -8.29 13.65 6.06
N GLU A 52 -9.56 13.52 5.72
CA GLU A 52 -10.67 13.84 6.63
C GLU A 52 -10.67 12.93 7.85
N LEU A 53 -10.46 11.61 7.67
CA LEU A 53 -10.29 10.68 8.78
C LEU A 53 -9.10 11.07 9.66
N ALA A 54 -7.94 11.34 9.06
CA ALA A 54 -6.75 11.75 9.79
C ALA A 54 -6.97 13.03 10.62
N ARG A 55 -7.68 14.03 10.07
CA ARG A 55 -8.06 15.23 10.84
C ARG A 55 -9.01 14.90 11.99
N GLY A 56 -9.96 14.00 11.77
CA GLY A 56 -10.89 13.53 12.81
C GLY A 56 -10.19 12.84 13.99
N GLU A 57 -9.04 12.21 13.75
CA GLU A 57 -8.19 11.60 14.80
C GLU A 57 -7.20 12.61 15.43
N GLY A 58 -7.29 13.90 15.08
CA GLY A 58 -6.45 14.96 15.66
C GLY A 58 -5.10 15.17 14.98
N HIS A 59 -4.85 14.55 13.82
CA HIS A 59 -3.64 14.80 13.04
C HIS A 59 -3.77 16.10 12.22
N THR A 60 -2.66 16.84 12.12
CA THR A 60 -2.57 17.97 11.19
C THR A 60 -2.34 17.42 9.79
N VAL A 61 -3.18 17.78 8.81
CA VAL A 61 -2.99 17.36 7.42
C VAL A 61 -2.63 18.54 6.53
N ARG A 62 -1.45 18.46 5.92
CA ARG A 62 -0.90 19.42 4.96
C ARG A 62 -0.90 18.79 3.56
N TRP A 63 -1.60 19.42 2.63
CA TRP A 63 -1.71 18.94 1.25
C TRP A 63 -0.70 19.68 0.35
N GLU A 64 0.15 18.94 -0.34
CA GLU A 64 1.20 19.48 -1.20
C GLU A 64 0.99 19.04 -2.66
N GLU A 65 0.86 20.03 -3.55
CA GLU A 65 0.74 19.80 -5.00
C GLU A 65 2.11 19.54 -5.64
N ALA A 66 2.84 18.57 -5.10
CA ALA A 66 4.23 18.27 -5.47
C ALA A 66 4.43 17.95 -6.97
N ARG A 67 3.35 17.60 -7.69
CA ARG A 67 3.35 17.20 -9.10
C ARG A 67 2.60 18.17 -10.02
N GLY A 68 2.22 19.35 -9.53
CA GLY A 68 1.38 20.33 -10.24
C GLY A 68 2.06 21.19 -11.32
N GLY A 69 3.35 20.95 -11.63
CA GLY A 69 4.06 21.69 -12.67
C GLY A 69 5.59 21.71 -12.49
N PRO A 70 6.35 22.36 -13.39
CA PRO A 70 7.82 22.35 -13.40
C PRO A 70 8.47 22.93 -12.12
N GLY A 71 7.81 23.90 -11.47
CA GLY A 71 8.30 24.55 -10.23
C GLY A 71 7.73 23.96 -8.93
N ALA A 72 6.70 23.12 -9.02
CA ALA A 72 5.99 22.61 -7.85
C ALA A 72 6.86 21.78 -6.88
N PRO A 73 7.84 20.97 -7.35
CA PRO A 73 8.77 20.28 -6.47
C PRO A 73 9.59 21.25 -5.62
N PHE A 74 10.11 22.34 -6.21
CA PHE A 74 10.95 23.31 -5.50
C PHE A 74 10.17 24.09 -4.45
N GLN A 75 8.93 24.48 -4.76
CA GLN A 75 8.04 25.15 -3.81
C GLN A 75 7.68 24.25 -2.63
N THR A 76 7.33 22.99 -2.92
CA THR A 76 7.02 21.97 -1.90
C THR A 76 8.23 21.76 -0.97
N ILE A 77 9.43 21.58 -1.54
CA ILE A 77 10.66 21.40 -0.76
C ILE A 77 10.97 22.64 0.07
N GLY A 78 10.90 23.84 -0.51
CA GLY A 78 11.15 25.10 0.20
C GLY A 78 10.21 25.29 1.39
N GLY A 79 8.92 25.03 1.20
CA GLY A 79 7.91 25.11 2.26
C GLY A 79 8.02 24.02 3.33
N LEU A 80 8.71 22.91 3.05
CA LEU A 80 8.92 21.80 3.98
C LEU A 80 10.29 21.82 4.66
N ALA A 81 11.25 22.60 4.16
CA ALA A 81 12.63 22.58 4.67
C ALA A 81 12.72 22.97 6.16
N GLY A 82 11.96 23.97 6.61
CA GLY A 82 11.89 24.38 8.01
C GLY A 82 11.34 23.26 8.92
N PRO A 83 10.11 22.78 8.67
CA PRO A 83 9.55 21.62 9.37
C PRO A 83 10.47 20.40 9.37
N LEU A 84 11.05 20.01 8.23
CA LEU A 84 11.94 18.86 8.10
C LEU A 84 13.20 18.96 8.97
N ARG A 85 13.75 20.16 9.15
CA ARG A 85 14.94 20.36 10.01
C ARG A 85 14.63 20.30 11.49
N ARG A 86 13.38 20.59 11.88
CA ARG A 86 12.89 20.54 13.27
C ARG A 86 12.29 19.18 13.65
N ALA A 87 11.92 18.39 12.66
CA ALA A 87 11.36 17.07 12.87
C ALA A 87 12.33 16.16 13.63
N GLU A 88 11.83 15.56 14.70
CA GLU A 88 12.57 14.58 15.50
C GLU A 88 12.42 13.19 14.90
N ARG A 89 11.24 12.92 14.34
CA ARG A 89 10.84 11.67 13.70
C ARG A 89 10.25 11.91 12.32
N ILE A 90 10.65 11.09 11.35
CA ILE A 90 10.08 11.06 10.01
C ILE A 90 9.45 9.69 9.74
N VAL A 91 8.21 9.69 9.26
CA VAL A 91 7.49 8.50 8.83
C VAL A 91 7.31 8.57 7.31
N ILE A 92 7.59 7.49 6.59
CA ILE A 92 7.49 7.44 5.12
C ILE A 92 6.75 6.19 4.65
N GLY A 93 5.93 6.34 3.62
CA GLY A 93 5.24 5.21 2.97
C GLY A 93 6.12 4.48 1.95
N ASP A 94 6.61 5.19 0.93
CA ASP A 94 7.45 4.60 -0.13
C ASP A 94 8.92 5.04 -0.02
N PRO A 95 9.85 4.17 0.41
CA PRO A 95 11.28 4.49 0.47
C PRO A 95 11.92 4.68 -0.92
N PHE A 96 11.26 4.24 -1.99
CA PHE A 96 11.70 4.42 -3.38
C PHE A 96 11.15 5.70 -4.02
N SER A 97 10.28 6.44 -3.35
CA SER A 97 9.79 7.72 -3.87
C SER A 97 10.94 8.73 -3.99
N ARG A 98 11.17 9.25 -5.20
CA ARG A 98 12.20 10.27 -5.45
C ARG A 98 11.95 11.54 -4.62
N TYR A 99 10.68 11.90 -4.38
CA TYR A 99 10.34 13.04 -3.54
C TYR A 99 10.75 12.77 -2.10
N VAL A 100 10.37 11.63 -1.55
CA VAL A 100 10.77 11.22 -0.19
C VAL A 100 12.28 11.17 -0.06
N GLN A 101 12.99 10.55 -1.01
CA GLN A 101 14.46 10.47 -1.01
C GLN A 101 15.11 11.86 -0.98
N LEU A 102 14.56 12.83 -1.73
CA LEU A 102 15.05 14.20 -1.72
C LEU A 102 14.79 14.89 -0.37
N LEU A 103 13.59 14.74 0.21
CA LEU A 103 13.25 15.30 1.52
C LEU A 103 14.12 14.69 2.65
N LEU A 104 14.48 13.40 2.55
CA LEU A 104 15.39 12.72 3.48
C LEU A 104 16.82 13.29 3.46
N THR A 105 17.23 14.00 2.41
CA THR A 105 18.53 14.68 2.41
C THR A 105 18.55 15.93 3.30
N ILE A 106 17.37 16.53 3.53
CA ILE A 106 17.20 17.79 4.27
C ILE A 106 17.01 17.55 5.77
N THR A 107 16.30 16.47 6.12
CA THR A 107 15.96 16.18 7.52
C THR A 107 17.19 15.95 8.41
N ARG A 108 17.05 16.33 9.68
CA ARG A 108 18.01 16.02 10.75
C ARG A 108 17.50 14.95 11.71
N ALA A 109 16.27 14.46 11.50
CA ALA A 109 15.69 13.38 12.28
C ALA A 109 16.62 12.17 12.33
N ARG A 110 16.76 11.63 13.54
CA ARG A 110 17.50 10.39 13.80
C ARG A 110 16.57 9.19 13.90
N ASP A 111 15.27 9.41 13.97
CA ASP A 111 14.26 8.36 14.04
C ASP A 111 13.45 8.31 12.75
N LEU A 112 13.58 7.21 12.01
CA LEU A 112 12.89 6.98 10.76
C LEU A 112 11.96 5.76 10.89
N VAL A 113 10.71 5.91 10.47
CA VAL A 113 9.74 4.82 10.39
C VAL A 113 9.32 4.65 8.95
N VAL A 114 9.45 3.44 8.41
CA VAL A 114 8.87 3.06 7.13
C VAL A 114 7.56 2.36 7.42
N VAL A 115 6.44 2.88 6.91
CA VAL A 115 5.14 2.21 7.00
C VAL A 115 4.86 1.44 5.72
N ASP A 116 3.96 0.47 5.81
CA ASP A 116 3.60 -0.41 4.69
C ASP A 116 3.01 0.38 3.49
N ASP A 117 3.48 0.08 2.28
CA ASP A 117 2.96 0.52 0.98
C ASP A 117 2.64 -0.69 0.08
N GLY A 118 2.50 -1.87 0.68
CA GLY A 118 2.28 -3.12 0.00
C GLY A 118 3.57 -3.72 -0.54
N THR A 119 3.63 -3.94 -1.85
CA THR A 119 4.73 -4.66 -2.51
C THR A 119 6.06 -3.94 -2.43
N ALA A 120 6.04 -2.60 -2.37
CA ALA A 120 7.25 -1.79 -2.24
C ALA A 120 7.95 -2.04 -0.89
N THR A 121 7.19 -2.32 0.17
CA THR A 121 7.75 -2.59 1.49
C THR A 121 8.49 -3.94 1.53
N MET A 122 7.94 -4.98 0.90
CA MET A 122 8.61 -6.28 0.77
C MET A 122 9.91 -6.16 -0.03
N GLU A 123 9.88 -5.40 -1.13
CA GLU A 123 11.07 -5.14 -1.96
C GLU A 123 12.15 -4.37 -1.18
N PHE A 124 11.76 -3.36 -0.40
CA PHE A 124 12.68 -2.58 0.41
C PHE A 124 13.46 -3.44 1.40
N ILE A 125 12.77 -4.35 2.10
CA ILE A 125 13.39 -5.22 3.10
C ILE A 125 14.36 -6.20 2.44
N SER A 126 13.93 -6.84 1.35
CA SER A 126 14.78 -7.75 0.58
C SER A 126 16.07 -7.06 0.09
N GLN A 127 15.97 -5.82 -0.39
CA GLN A 127 17.13 -5.03 -0.83
C GLN A 127 18.00 -4.57 0.34
N LEU A 128 17.41 -4.22 1.48
CA LEU A 128 18.15 -3.79 2.66
C LEU A 128 18.93 -4.96 3.27
N ALA A 129 18.31 -6.15 3.37
CA ALA A 129 18.95 -7.38 3.83
C ALA A 129 20.12 -7.79 2.93
N ARG A 130 20.00 -7.60 1.60
CA ARG A 130 21.05 -7.91 0.62
C ARG A 130 22.09 -6.80 0.42
N GLY A 131 21.94 -5.66 1.09
CA GLY A 131 22.82 -4.50 0.88
C GLY A 131 22.75 -3.91 -0.54
N GLU A 132 21.63 -4.10 -1.25
CA GLU A 132 21.44 -3.67 -2.63
C GLU A 132 21.04 -2.18 -2.76
N ARG A 133 21.17 -1.60 -3.96
CA ARG A 133 20.75 -0.21 -4.22
C ARG A 133 19.23 -0.11 -4.19
N LEU A 134 18.69 0.89 -3.47
CA LEU A 134 17.26 1.20 -3.36
C LEU A 134 16.67 1.67 -4.69
N VAL A 135 16.41 0.73 -5.59
CA VAL A 135 15.83 0.98 -6.91
C VAL A 135 14.65 0.03 -7.10
N ARG A 136 13.48 0.59 -7.42
CA ARG A 136 12.25 -0.16 -7.68
C ARG A 136 12.45 -1.13 -8.87
N TRP A 137 12.06 -2.39 -8.70
CA TRP A 137 12.43 -3.50 -9.59
C TRP A 137 11.84 -3.37 -10.99
N HIS A 138 10.72 -2.67 -11.16
CA HIS A 138 10.14 -2.34 -12.48
C HIS A 138 11.11 -1.51 -13.36
N ARG A 139 12.24 -1.06 -12.81
CA ARG A 139 13.33 -0.39 -13.53
C ARG A 139 14.59 -1.26 -13.68
N ARG A 140 14.65 -2.47 -13.10
CA ARG A 140 15.69 -3.46 -13.40
C ARG A 140 15.34 -4.13 -14.72
N GLY A 141 15.86 -3.58 -15.82
CA GLY A 141 15.70 -4.13 -17.18
C GLY A 141 15.68 -3.06 -18.28
N GLY A 142 15.35 -1.81 -17.94
CA GLY A 142 15.51 -0.66 -18.84
C GLY A 142 16.89 -0.03 -18.69
N ARG A 143 17.49 0.43 -19.80
CA ARG A 143 18.68 1.29 -19.74
C ARG A 143 18.38 2.49 -18.80
N PRO A 144 19.25 2.81 -17.83
CA PRO A 144 19.05 3.95 -16.94
C PRO A 144 18.79 5.22 -17.77
N GLY A 145 17.66 5.88 -17.54
CA GLY A 145 17.38 7.14 -18.24
C GLY A 145 18.36 8.23 -17.78
N PRO A 146 18.57 9.30 -18.56
CA PRO A 146 19.45 10.41 -18.17
C PRO A 146 19.11 10.99 -16.78
N ARG A 147 17.82 10.99 -16.43
CA ARG A 147 17.33 11.41 -15.10
C ARG A 147 17.77 10.46 -13.98
N ASP A 148 17.85 9.15 -14.21
CA ASP A 148 18.26 8.19 -13.16
C ASP A 148 19.73 8.35 -12.75
N ILE A 149 20.59 8.72 -13.71
CA ILE A 149 22.01 9.00 -13.47
C ILE A 149 22.16 10.27 -12.62
N VAL A 150 21.44 11.34 -12.98
CA VAL A 150 21.45 12.62 -12.24
C VAL A 150 20.92 12.46 -10.81
N PHE A 151 19.95 11.58 -10.58
CA PHE A 151 19.39 11.32 -9.24
C PHE A 151 20.19 10.28 -8.41
N GLY A 152 21.24 9.68 -8.97
CA GLY A 152 22.07 8.67 -8.28
C GLY A 152 22.67 9.12 -6.94
N PRO A 153 23.19 10.36 -6.80
CA PRO A 153 23.70 10.87 -5.52
C PRO A 153 22.62 11.07 -4.45
N VAL A 154 21.38 11.40 -4.86
CA VAL A 154 20.25 11.59 -3.95
C VAL A 154 19.78 10.25 -3.40
N SER A 155 19.65 9.24 -4.27
CA SER A 155 19.25 7.90 -3.86
C SER A 155 20.29 7.23 -2.96
N SER A 156 21.59 7.44 -3.21
CA SER A 156 22.65 6.93 -2.33
C SER A 156 22.64 7.60 -0.95
N SER A 157 22.42 8.92 -0.90
CA SER A 157 22.25 9.66 0.37
C SER A 157 21.01 9.21 1.15
N ALA A 158 19.87 9.05 0.47
CA ALA A 158 18.64 8.55 1.06
C ALA A 158 18.80 7.11 1.56
N ARG A 159 19.50 6.24 0.81
CA ARG A 159 19.85 4.89 1.30
C ARG A 159 20.68 4.97 2.57
N ARG A 160 21.75 5.78 2.59
CA ARG A 160 22.56 5.97 3.79
C ARG A 160 21.73 6.50 4.96
N ARG A 161 20.67 7.26 4.70
CA ARG A 161 19.69 7.72 5.70
C ARG A 161 18.80 6.59 6.19
N LEU A 162 18.33 5.71 5.32
CA LEU A 162 17.48 4.57 5.65
C LEU A 162 18.23 3.34 6.16
N THR A 163 19.57 3.36 6.16
CA THR A 163 20.38 2.36 6.87
C THR A 163 20.50 2.76 8.35
N PRO A 164 20.13 1.86 9.28
CA PRO A 164 20.32 2.11 10.71
C PRO A 164 21.81 2.27 11.05
N ARG A 165 22.09 3.01 12.12
CA ARG A 165 23.44 3.20 12.65
C ARG A 165 23.35 3.29 14.17
N PRO A 166 23.81 2.26 14.92
CA PRO A 166 23.74 2.26 16.39
C PRO A 166 24.24 3.58 17.00
N GLY A 167 23.50 4.12 17.97
CA GLY A 167 23.80 5.39 18.63
C GLY A 167 23.61 6.67 17.80
N ARG A 168 23.35 6.56 16.48
CA ARG A 168 23.23 7.71 15.57
C ARG A 168 21.89 7.78 14.84
N ARG A 169 21.29 6.65 14.49
CA ARG A 169 20.02 6.60 13.77
C ARG A 169 19.28 5.28 13.99
N THR A 170 18.00 5.39 14.31
CA THR A 170 17.04 4.30 14.37
C THR A 170 16.24 4.24 13.07
N VAL A 171 16.03 3.04 12.56
CA VAL A 171 15.15 2.77 11.42
C VAL A 171 14.23 1.65 11.85
N SER A 172 12.94 1.95 11.90
CA SER A 172 11.90 0.98 12.20
C SER A 172 11.03 0.75 10.98
N LEU A 173 10.54 -0.47 10.84
CA LEU A 173 9.60 -0.87 9.83
C LEU A 173 8.27 -1.21 10.52
N PHE A 174 7.19 -0.57 10.11
CA PHE A 174 5.84 -0.85 10.58
C PHE A 174 5.04 -1.50 9.44
N THR A 175 4.83 -2.81 9.51
CA THR A 175 4.26 -3.58 8.39
C THR A 175 3.36 -4.72 8.81
N SER A 176 2.37 -5.02 7.96
CA SER A 176 1.54 -6.22 8.04
C SER A 176 2.04 -7.37 7.15
N MET A 177 3.03 -7.09 6.31
CA MET A 177 3.58 -8.08 5.39
C MET A 177 4.45 -9.11 6.10
N PRO A 178 4.48 -10.37 5.59
CA PRO A 178 5.48 -11.33 6.04
C PRO A 178 6.88 -10.81 5.71
N VAL A 179 7.77 -10.88 6.69
CA VAL A 179 9.18 -10.48 6.56
C VAL A 179 10.04 -11.66 7.00
N ASP A 180 10.70 -12.28 6.03
CA ASP A 180 11.52 -13.49 6.29
C ASP A 180 12.97 -13.14 6.69
N GLU A 181 13.49 -12.03 6.15
CA GLU A 181 14.85 -11.55 6.39
C GLU A 181 14.81 -10.13 6.96
N THR A 182 15.26 -9.92 8.20
CA THR A 182 15.38 -8.60 8.80
C THR A 182 16.84 -8.26 9.07
N PRO A 183 17.36 -7.11 8.62
CA PRO A 183 18.67 -6.65 9.06
C PRO A 183 18.69 -6.47 10.58
N GLU A 184 19.77 -6.90 11.25
CA GLU A 184 19.87 -6.94 12.73
C GLU A 184 19.52 -5.61 13.42
N ASP A 185 19.84 -4.49 12.77
CA ASP A 185 19.65 -3.14 13.32
C ASP A 185 18.30 -2.48 12.94
N VAL A 186 17.39 -3.19 12.26
CA VAL A 186 16.06 -2.67 11.88
C VAL A 186 15.00 -3.27 12.78
N ALA A 187 14.34 -2.42 13.57
CA ALA A 187 13.21 -2.85 14.39
C ALA A 187 11.99 -3.08 13.50
N VAL A 188 11.44 -4.30 13.49
CA VAL A 188 10.18 -4.60 12.79
C VAL A 188 9.03 -4.61 13.79
N LEU A 189 8.08 -3.71 13.58
CA LEU A 189 6.85 -3.56 14.33
C LEU A 189 5.69 -4.08 13.48
N ALA A 190 4.94 -5.03 14.02
CA ALA A 190 3.76 -5.55 13.34
C ALA A 190 2.65 -4.50 13.30
N ASN A 191 2.13 -4.24 12.10
CA ASN A 191 0.85 -3.57 11.93
C ASN A 191 -0.26 -4.61 12.08
N ASP A 192 -0.92 -4.57 13.24
CA ASP A 192 -2.02 -5.46 13.55
C ASP A 192 -3.38 -4.83 13.22
N TYR A 193 -3.47 -3.68 12.54
CA TYR A 193 -4.73 -2.99 12.23
C TYR A 193 -5.59 -2.65 13.48
N ALA A 194 -4.96 -2.42 14.63
CA ALA A 194 -5.65 -2.09 15.88
C ALA A 194 -6.51 -0.83 15.75
N TRP A 195 -6.02 0.22 15.09
CA TRP A 195 -6.78 1.47 14.91
C TRP A 195 -8.03 1.20 14.06
N THR A 196 -7.87 0.53 12.92
CA THR A 196 -8.99 0.18 12.04
C THR A 196 -10.06 -0.62 12.78
N ARG A 197 -9.65 -1.60 13.58
CA ARG A 197 -10.61 -2.42 14.36
C ARG A 197 -11.30 -1.64 15.47
N ALA A 198 -10.57 -0.78 16.18
CA ALA A 198 -11.12 0.03 17.26
C ALA A 198 -12.08 1.11 16.70
N ARG A 199 -11.69 1.75 15.60
CA ARG A 199 -12.39 2.88 15.00
C ARG A 199 -13.64 2.47 14.23
N PHE A 200 -13.60 1.32 13.58
CA PHE A 200 -14.68 0.79 12.76
C PHE A 200 -15.11 -0.54 13.36
N GLY A 201 -16.35 -0.62 13.86
CA GLY A 201 -16.92 -1.80 14.51
C GLY A 201 -16.91 -3.05 13.62
N PRO A 202 -17.40 -4.20 14.13
CA PRO A 202 -17.52 -5.38 13.28
C PRO A 202 -18.50 -5.08 12.14
N PRO A 203 -18.18 -5.48 10.90
CA PRO A 203 -19.04 -5.22 9.76
C PRO A 203 -20.33 -6.04 9.84
N ARG A 204 -21.40 -5.51 9.25
CA ARG A 204 -22.59 -6.32 8.98
C ARG A 204 -22.25 -7.40 7.95
N LEU A 205 -22.40 -8.66 8.34
CA LEU A 205 -22.15 -9.78 7.43
C LEU A 205 -23.35 -10.07 6.53
N THR A 206 -23.10 -10.23 5.23
CA THR A 206 -24.08 -10.76 4.27
C THR A 206 -23.92 -12.27 4.10
N ARG A 207 -24.89 -12.91 3.44
CA ARG A 207 -24.73 -14.30 3.00
C ARG A 207 -23.76 -14.36 1.82
N GLY A 208 -23.14 -15.52 1.59
CA GLY A 208 -22.29 -15.76 0.43
C GLY A 208 -20.92 -15.09 0.53
N ALA A 209 -20.41 -14.68 -0.62
CA ALA A 209 -19.07 -14.14 -0.79
C ALA A 209 -19.04 -12.76 -1.47
N ASP A 210 -17.92 -12.07 -1.35
CA ASP A 210 -17.57 -10.95 -2.23
C ASP A 210 -16.26 -11.25 -2.96
N LEU A 211 -16.16 -10.78 -4.21
CA LEU A 211 -14.95 -10.90 -5.02
C LEU A 211 -14.16 -9.60 -4.99
N VAL A 212 -12.83 -9.70 -4.89
CA VAL A 212 -11.89 -8.58 -4.97
C VAL A 212 -11.21 -8.63 -6.33
N GLY A 213 -11.37 -7.55 -7.07
CA GLY A 213 -10.80 -7.39 -8.39
C GLY A 213 -9.29 -7.15 -8.39
N THR A 214 -8.71 -7.22 -9.58
CA THR A 214 -7.26 -7.03 -9.79
C THR A 214 -6.99 -6.30 -11.09
N SER A 215 -5.82 -5.65 -11.19
CA SER A 215 -5.40 -4.95 -12.41
C SER A 215 -4.64 -5.82 -13.42
N LEU A 216 -4.62 -7.14 -13.24
CA LEU A 216 -3.76 -8.02 -14.04
C LEU A 216 -4.11 -8.00 -15.52
N VAL A 217 -5.39 -7.85 -15.85
CA VAL A 217 -5.86 -7.66 -17.24
C VAL A 217 -5.35 -6.33 -17.80
N GLU A 218 -5.44 -5.25 -17.04
CA GLU A 218 -4.98 -3.92 -17.46
C GLU A 218 -3.46 -3.82 -17.61
N THR A 219 -2.72 -4.63 -16.86
CA THR A 219 -1.27 -4.77 -17.04
C THR A 219 -0.89 -5.76 -18.14
N GLY A 220 -1.87 -6.38 -18.80
CA GLY A 220 -1.67 -7.36 -19.85
C GLY A 220 -1.08 -8.69 -19.38
N VAL A 221 -1.14 -8.98 -18.07
CA VAL A 221 -0.60 -10.24 -17.49
C VAL A 221 -1.58 -11.39 -17.67
N VAL A 222 -2.88 -11.10 -17.55
CA VAL A 222 -3.95 -12.10 -17.64
C VAL A 222 -4.86 -11.74 -18.81
N ASP A 223 -5.27 -12.75 -19.57
CA ASP A 223 -6.25 -12.63 -20.64
C ASP A 223 -7.64 -12.22 -20.10
N LEU A 224 -8.30 -11.29 -20.79
CA LEU A 224 -9.58 -10.73 -20.37
C LEU A 224 -10.70 -11.78 -20.33
N ASP A 225 -10.81 -12.61 -21.37
CA ASP A 225 -11.92 -13.56 -21.50
C ASP A 225 -11.77 -14.68 -20.47
N ARG A 226 -10.53 -15.16 -20.26
CA ARG A 226 -10.21 -16.10 -19.19
C ARG A 226 -10.54 -15.53 -17.80
N TYR A 227 -10.20 -14.27 -17.57
CA TYR A 227 -10.50 -13.59 -16.31
C TYR A 227 -12.00 -13.52 -16.03
N LEU A 228 -12.80 -13.10 -17.01
CA LEU A 228 -14.25 -12.99 -16.87
C LEU A 228 -14.91 -14.36 -16.66
N GLN A 229 -14.43 -15.40 -17.37
CA GLN A 229 -14.88 -16.77 -17.15
C GLN A 229 -14.62 -17.21 -15.71
N ALA A 230 -13.41 -16.98 -15.19
CA ALA A 230 -13.04 -17.32 -13.82
C ALA A 230 -13.92 -16.60 -12.79
N VAL A 231 -14.15 -15.30 -12.96
CA VAL A 231 -15.03 -14.52 -12.08
C VAL A 231 -16.46 -15.07 -12.08
N ARG A 232 -16.97 -15.50 -13.24
CA ARG A 232 -18.28 -16.14 -13.36
C ARG A 232 -18.35 -17.48 -12.62
N GLU A 233 -17.33 -18.31 -12.76
CA GLU A 233 -17.25 -19.62 -12.11
C GLU A 233 -17.14 -19.47 -10.59
N LEU A 234 -16.24 -18.62 -10.11
CA LEU A 234 -16.07 -18.29 -8.69
C LEU A 234 -17.34 -17.71 -8.08
N SER A 235 -18.01 -16.81 -8.81
CA SER A 235 -19.27 -16.21 -8.37
C SER A 235 -20.34 -17.27 -8.12
N ARG A 236 -20.50 -18.21 -9.05
CA ARG A 236 -21.47 -19.32 -8.91
C ARG A 236 -21.10 -20.30 -7.80
N ALA A 237 -19.83 -20.71 -7.74
CA ALA A 237 -19.36 -21.72 -6.79
C ALA A 237 -19.47 -21.25 -5.33
N HIS A 238 -19.30 -19.95 -5.08
CA HIS A 238 -19.26 -19.38 -3.73
C HIS A 238 -20.45 -18.48 -3.39
N GLY A 239 -21.40 -18.32 -4.32
CA GLY A 239 -22.53 -17.41 -4.17
C GLY A 239 -22.08 -15.97 -3.96
N ALA A 240 -21.13 -15.50 -4.78
CA ALA A 240 -20.68 -14.12 -4.69
C ALA A 240 -21.75 -13.17 -5.22
N THR A 241 -21.97 -12.05 -4.52
CA THR A 241 -23.00 -11.07 -4.91
C THR A 241 -22.41 -9.75 -5.36
N ARG A 242 -21.19 -9.44 -4.91
CA ARG A 242 -20.51 -8.16 -5.20
C ARG A 242 -19.10 -8.39 -5.70
N TYR A 243 -18.64 -7.44 -6.50
CA TYR A 243 -17.29 -7.35 -7.03
C TYR A 243 -16.69 -6.00 -6.64
N PHE A 244 -15.71 -5.99 -5.74
CA PHE A 244 -14.94 -4.81 -5.36
C PHE A 244 -13.87 -4.55 -6.42
N ALA A 245 -14.15 -3.59 -7.30
CA ALA A 245 -13.27 -3.22 -8.40
C ALA A 245 -11.97 -2.61 -7.88
N HIS A 246 -10.86 -3.07 -8.44
CA HIS A 246 -9.57 -2.44 -8.28
C HIS A 246 -9.54 -1.11 -9.07
N ARG A 247 -8.90 -0.08 -8.51
CA ARG A 247 -8.91 1.30 -9.03
C ARG A 247 -8.42 1.49 -10.47
N ARG A 248 -7.64 0.54 -10.98
CA ARG A 248 -7.10 0.56 -12.34
C ARG A 248 -8.00 -0.12 -13.37
N GLU A 249 -9.05 -0.81 -12.93
CA GLU A 249 -9.88 -1.58 -13.84
C GLU A 249 -10.69 -0.67 -14.77
N SER A 250 -10.71 -1.01 -16.05
CA SER A 250 -11.40 -0.21 -17.05
C SER A 250 -12.92 -0.29 -16.87
N SER A 251 -13.61 0.80 -17.18
CA SER A 251 -15.08 0.82 -17.12
C SER A 251 -15.72 -0.20 -18.06
N ASP A 252 -15.11 -0.46 -19.22
CA ASP A 252 -15.62 -1.43 -20.20
C ASP A 252 -15.54 -2.86 -19.67
N LYS A 253 -14.40 -3.24 -19.06
CA LYS A 253 -14.24 -4.54 -18.39
C LYS A 253 -15.26 -4.71 -17.28
N LEU A 254 -15.41 -3.69 -16.43
CA LEU A 254 -16.34 -3.74 -15.29
C LEU A 254 -17.80 -3.82 -15.73
N HIS A 255 -18.17 -3.12 -16.82
CA HIS A 255 -19.50 -3.21 -17.40
C HIS A 255 -19.77 -4.62 -17.92
N ARG A 256 -18.83 -5.18 -18.70
CA ARG A 256 -18.93 -6.53 -19.23
C ARG A 256 -19.02 -7.58 -18.10
N LEU A 257 -18.19 -7.44 -17.07
CA LEU A 257 -18.24 -8.28 -15.86
C LEU A 257 -19.61 -8.25 -15.19
N ALA A 258 -20.17 -7.06 -14.97
CA ALA A 258 -21.49 -6.90 -14.36
C ALA A 258 -22.58 -7.59 -15.18
N VAL A 259 -22.55 -7.42 -16.52
CA VAL A 259 -23.53 -8.03 -17.43
C VAL A 259 -23.41 -9.55 -17.47
N GLU A 260 -22.20 -10.10 -17.55
CA GLU A 260 -21.99 -11.55 -17.69
C GLU A 260 -22.19 -12.35 -16.40
N THR A 261 -22.00 -11.71 -15.24
CA THR A 261 -22.03 -12.39 -13.94
C THR A 261 -23.21 -11.99 -13.06
N GLY A 262 -23.83 -10.84 -13.32
CA GLY A 262 -24.87 -10.27 -12.45
C GLY A 262 -24.34 -9.72 -11.13
N LEU A 263 -23.02 -9.63 -10.95
CA LEU A 263 -22.41 -9.07 -9.74
C LEU A 263 -22.64 -7.56 -9.65
N GLU A 264 -22.96 -7.08 -8.45
CA GLU A 264 -22.94 -5.65 -8.15
C GLU A 264 -21.46 -5.18 -8.10
N VAL A 265 -21.07 -4.35 -9.07
CA VAL A 265 -19.74 -3.76 -9.11
C VAL A 265 -19.66 -2.58 -8.14
N VAL A 266 -18.86 -2.75 -7.09
CA VAL A 266 -18.58 -1.72 -6.09
C VAL A 266 -17.22 -1.10 -6.41
N ARG A 267 -17.16 0.24 -6.47
CA ARG A 267 -15.89 0.98 -6.60
C ARG A 267 -15.52 1.57 -5.23
N PRO A 268 -14.57 0.96 -4.49
CA PRO A 268 -14.20 1.41 -3.16
C PRO A 268 -13.72 2.85 -3.16
N ASP A 269 -14.22 3.59 -2.18
CA ASP A 269 -13.95 5.01 -2.02
C ASP A 269 -12.84 5.25 -0.95
N LEU A 270 -12.45 4.18 -0.25
CA LEU A 270 -11.38 4.08 0.74
C LEU A 270 -10.61 2.77 0.53
N PRO A 271 -9.46 2.57 1.21
CA PRO A 271 -8.79 1.26 1.27
C PRO A 271 -9.76 0.14 1.66
N LEU A 272 -9.56 -1.04 1.07
CA LEU A 272 -10.50 -2.15 1.19
C LEU A 272 -10.64 -2.64 2.63
N GLU A 273 -9.60 -2.51 3.45
CA GLU A 273 -9.60 -2.81 4.88
C GLU A 273 -10.66 -2.00 5.62
N LEU A 274 -10.78 -0.71 5.29
CA LEU A 274 -11.78 0.18 5.89
C LEU A 274 -13.18 -0.11 5.36
N ILE A 275 -13.31 -0.34 4.05
CA ILE A 275 -14.59 -0.69 3.42
C ILE A 275 -15.12 -2.00 3.98
N ALA A 276 -14.28 -3.02 4.09
CA ALA A 276 -14.65 -4.32 4.62
C ALA A 276 -15.04 -4.24 6.09
N ARG A 277 -14.39 -3.38 6.90
CA ARG A 277 -14.78 -3.16 8.30
C ARG A 277 -16.06 -2.35 8.48
N ARG A 278 -16.31 -1.36 7.62
CA ARG A 278 -17.60 -0.64 7.62
C ARG A 278 -18.74 -1.54 7.18
N GLY A 279 -18.47 -2.45 6.26
CA GLY A 279 -19.45 -3.34 5.68
C GLY A 279 -20.54 -2.60 4.88
N PRO A 280 -21.56 -3.33 4.40
CA PRO A 280 -21.71 -4.79 4.51
C PRO A 280 -20.57 -5.57 3.84
N ILE A 281 -20.23 -6.76 4.34
CA ILE A 281 -19.23 -7.66 3.74
C ILE A 281 -19.71 -9.11 3.76
N GLY A 282 -19.37 -9.90 2.74
CA GLY A 282 -19.65 -11.33 2.67
C GLY A 282 -18.92 -12.09 3.78
N ARG A 283 -19.44 -13.28 4.12
CA ARG A 283 -18.77 -14.19 5.06
C ARG A 283 -17.44 -14.71 4.51
N THR A 284 -17.31 -14.72 3.19
CA THR A 284 -16.07 -15.06 2.49
C THR A 284 -15.68 -13.92 1.56
N ILE A 285 -14.40 -13.52 1.59
CA ILE A 285 -13.81 -12.62 0.61
C ILE A 285 -12.88 -13.46 -0.27
N LEU A 286 -13.20 -13.49 -1.56
CA LEU A 286 -12.42 -14.15 -2.59
C LEU A 286 -11.52 -13.11 -3.26
N SER A 287 -10.21 -13.28 -3.19
CA SER A 287 -9.26 -12.35 -3.79
C SER A 287 -8.32 -13.08 -4.71
N PHE A 288 -8.14 -12.57 -5.93
CA PHE A 288 -6.96 -12.91 -6.72
C PHE A 288 -5.69 -12.43 -6.00
N PRO A 289 -4.49 -12.95 -6.36
CA PRO A 289 -3.26 -12.62 -5.65
C PRO A 289 -3.02 -11.12 -5.63
N SER A 290 -3.09 -10.54 -4.43
CA SER A 290 -2.90 -9.12 -4.18
C SER A 290 -2.47 -8.92 -2.73
N THR A 291 -1.94 -7.75 -2.41
CA THR A 291 -1.50 -7.42 -1.04
C THR A 291 -2.62 -7.53 -0.01
N VAL A 292 -3.88 -7.41 -0.43
CA VAL A 292 -5.02 -7.44 0.51
C VAL A 292 -5.23 -8.81 1.15
N VAL A 293 -4.64 -9.88 0.60
CA VAL A 293 -4.68 -11.23 1.21
C VAL A 293 -3.88 -11.28 2.52
N HIS A 294 -2.91 -10.37 2.71
CA HIS A 294 -2.16 -10.27 3.95
C HIS A 294 -2.82 -9.31 4.96
N THR A 295 -3.52 -8.28 4.47
CA THR A 295 -4.06 -7.20 5.32
C THR A 295 -5.49 -7.50 5.80
N LEU A 296 -6.37 -8.00 4.93
CA LEU A 296 -7.78 -8.24 5.27
C LEU A 296 -7.97 -9.25 6.40
N PRO A 297 -7.24 -10.39 6.48
CA PRO A 297 -7.37 -11.30 7.62
C PRO A 297 -7.09 -10.62 8.96
N ILE A 298 -6.13 -9.69 9.00
CA ILE A 298 -5.71 -8.96 10.20
C ILE A 298 -6.73 -7.87 10.55
N ALA A 299 -7.14 -7.08 9.56
CA ALA A 299 -8.14 -6.03 9.72
C ALA A 299 -9.50 -6.58 10.15
N LEU A 300 -9.89 -7.77 9.66
CA LEU A 300 -11.16 -8.44 9.95
C LEU A 300 -11.05 -9.47 11.08
N ALA A 301 -9.94 -9.51 11.81
CA ALA A 301 -9.77 -10.43 12.93
C ALA A 301 -10.94 -10.32 13.93
N GLY A 302 -11.45 -11.48 14.37
CA GLY A 302 -12.59 -11.56 15.30
C GLY A 302 -13.97 -11.33 14.69
N THR A 303 -14.10 -11.10 13.37
CA THR A 303 -15.41 -10.88 12.73
C THR A 303 -16.07 -12.15 12.18
N GLY A 304 -15.33 -13.25 12.07
CA GLY A 304 -15.78 -14.49 11.42
C GLY A 304 -15.73 -14.46 9.88
N VAL A 305 -15.28 -13.35 9.27
CA VAL A 305 -15.02 -13.29 7.82
C VAL A 305 -13.81 -14.16 7.48
N LYS A 306 -13.93 -14.94 6.42
CA LYS A 306 -12.84 -15.75 5.86
C LYS A 306 -12.31 -15.08 4.60
N VAL A 307 -11.00 -15.06 4.42
CA VAL A 307 -10.38 -14.66 3.15
C VAL A 307 -9.92 -15.93 2.45
N ALA A 308 -10.07 -15.98 1.13
CA ALA A 308 -9.54 -17.05 0.29
C ALA A 308 -8.81 -16.43 -0.91
N VAL A 309 -7.66 -17.02 -1.28
CA VAL A 309 -6.90 -16.63 -2.46
C VAL A 309 -7.36 -17.48 -3.64
N CYS A 310 -7.85 -16.82 -4.69
CA CYS A 310 -8.14 -17.46 -5.96
C CYS A 310 -6.83 -17.60 -6.75
N GLU A 311 -6.39 -18.82 -7.03
CA GLU A 311 -5.19 -19.01 -7.83
C GLU A 311 -5.41 -18.56 -9.29
N ILE A 312 -4.32 -18.13 -9.93
CA ILE A 312 -4.35 -17.82 -11.35
C ILE A 312 -3.81 -19.04 -12.07
N ASP A 313 -4.68 -19.66 -12.87
CA ASP A 313 -4.26 -20.75 -13.74
C ASP A 313 -3.22 -20.23 -14.74
N PRO A 314 -2.05 -20.90 -14.87
CA PRO A 314 -1.01 -20.50 -15.82
C PRO A 314 -1.51 -20.35 -17.26
N SER A 315 -2.56 -21.07 -17.66
CA SER A 315 -3.18 -20.97 -18.98
C SER A 315 -3.89 -19.63 -19.25
N TRP A 316 -4.13 -18.82 -18.22
CA TRP A 316 -4.70 -17.48 -18.36
C TRP A 316 -3.65 -16.42 -18.69
N LEU A 317 -2.36 -16.75 -18.54
CA LEU A 317 -1.27 -15.81 -18.76
C LEU A 317 -1.12 -15.52 -20.26
N THR A 318 -0.95 -14.25 -20.58
CA THR A 318 -0.73 -13.83 -21.98
C THR A 318 0.67 -14.25 -22.46
N GLN A 319 0.87 -14.32 -23.78
CA GLN A 319 2.19 -14.63 -24.33
C GLN A 319 3.20 -13.52 -24.02
N GLY A 320 4.36 -13.88 -23.48
CA GLY A 320 5.44 -12.94 -23.15
C GLY A 320 5.39 -12.38 -21.73
N VAL A 321 4.53 -12.91 -20.85
CA VAL A 321 4.60 -12.64 -19.42
C VAL A 321 5.96 -13.09 -18.89
N SER A 322 6.70 -12.18 -18.27
CA SER A 322 8.01 -12.49 -17.69
C SER A 322 7.87 -13.52 -16.57
N ASP A 323 8.85 -14.42 -16.44
CA ASP A 323 8.99 -15.37 -15.31
C ASP A 323 8.84 -14.68 -13.95
N HIS A 324 9.19 -13.38 -13.90
CA HIS A 324 9.06 -12.53 -12.73
C HIS A 324 7.61 -12.25 -12.31
N ALA A 325 6.69 -12.00 -13.24
CA ALA A 325 5.28 -11.78 -12.90
C ALA A 325 4.64 -13.05 -12.33
N GLN A 326 5.04 -14.22 -12.86
CA GLN A 326 4.62 -15.52 -12.33
C GLN A 326 5.17 -15.76 -10.92
N GLY A 327 6.46 -15.53 -10.70
CA GLY A 327 7.09 -15.65 -9.38
C GLY A 327 6.48 -14.71 -8.33
N PHE A 328 6.07 -13.51 -8.73
CA PHE A 328 5.40 -12.56 -7.84
C PHE A 328 3.98 -13.03 -7.43
N LEU A 329 3.19 -13.54 -8.37
CA LEU A 329 1.85 -14.08 -8.09
C LEU A 329 1.94 -15.31 -7.18
N ALA A 330 2.87 -16.23 -7.47
CA ALA A 330 3.14 -17.39 -6.65
C ALA A 330 3.65 -17.00 -5.24
N GLY A 331 4.50 -15.98 -5.16
CA GLY A 331 5.03 -15.47 -3.89
C GLY A 331 3.95 -14.86 -2.98
N ILE A 332 3.00 -14.11 -3.53
CA ILE A 332 1.86 -13.59 -2.76
C ILE A 332 0.96 -14.73 -2.27
N ALA A 333 0.59 -15.64 -3.17
CA ALA A 333 -0.26 -16.78 -2.82
C ALA A 333 0.38 -17.65 -1.72
N GLY A 334 1.68 -17.97 -1.87
CA GLY A 334 2.40 -18.84 -0.94
C GLY A 334 2.72 -18.18 0.42
N SER A 335 2.82 -16.86 0.49
CA SER A 335 3.12 -16.14 1.74
C SER A 335 1.86 -15.70 2.52
N ALA A 336 0.67 -15.95 1.97
CA ALA A 336 -0.60 -15.61 2.60
C ALA A 336 -0.90 -16.54 3.79
N ARG A 337 -0.61 -16.08 5.01
CA ARG A 337 -0.83 -16.85 6.24
C ARG A 337 -2.31 -16.84 6.65
N GLY A 338 -2.86 -18.03 6.97
CA GLY A 338 -4.22 -18.18 7.48
C GLY A 338 -5.32 -17.99 6.44
N VAL A 339 -4.97 -18.08 5.14
CA VAL A 339 -5.89 -17.93 4.01
C VAL A 339 -6.05 -19.27 3.30
N ARG A 340 -7.26 -19.58 2.83
CA ARG A 340 -7.53 -20.81 2.06
C ARG A 340 -7.26 -20.56 0.57
N MET A 341 -6.65 -21.53 -0.11
CA MET A 341 -6.55 -21.54 -1.57
C MET A 341 -7.85 -22.09 -2.17
N VAL A 342 -8.36 -21.42 -3.20
CA VAL A 342 -9.59 -21.80 -3.92
C VAL A 342 -9.42 -21.72 -5.42
#